data_AF-A0A2I0QFV3-F1
#
_entry.id   AF-A0A2I0QFV3-F1
#
_cell.length_a   1.000
_cell.length_b   1.000
_cell.length_c   1.000
_cell.angle_alpha   90.00
_cell.angle_beta   90.00
_cell.angle_gamma   90.00
#
_symmetry.space_group_name_H-M   'P 1'
#
loop_
_entity.id
_entity.type
_entity.pdbx_description
1 polymer ?
#
loop_
_entity_poly.entity_id
_entity_poly.type
_entity_poly.pdbx_seq_one_letter_code
_entity_poly.pdbx_strand_id
1 'polypeptide(L)' 'LNLDRTLIVIDNINQPFGVRYSDVYLKVYDNENAMKVETRPVLKKNLSDEKVNALLGVKKKKEVKGKKKGAATAKK' A
#
# COMPACT_ATOMS: atom_id res chain seq x y z
N LEU A 1 -7.79 9.01 -24.63
CA LEU A 1 -6.64 8.66 -23.77
C LEU A 1 -6.74 7.17 -23.45
N ASN A 2 -5.89 6.34 -24.05
CA ASN A 2 -5.84 4.91 -23.77
C ASN A 2 -4.81 4.69 -22.64
N LEU A 3 -5.21 5.00 -21.40
CA LEU A 3 -4.34 4.94 -20.24
C LEU A 3 -4.55 3.62 -19.50
N ASP A 4 -3.44 2.98 -19.12
CA ASP A 4 -3.49 1.82 -18.24
C ASP A 4 -3.89 2.27 -16.82
N ARG A 5 -5.05 1.78 -16.36
CA ARG A 5 -5.60 2.12 -15.04
C ARG A 5 -4.69 1.66 -13.90
N THR A 6 -3.81 0.69 -14.13
CA THR A 6 -2.87 0.19 -13.12
C THR A 6 -1.72 1.16 -12.84
N LEU A 7 -1.46 2.08 -13.78
CA LEU A 7 -0.40 3.09 -13.70
C LEU A 7 -0.93 4.47 -13.27
N ILE A 8 -2.18 4.52 -12.81
CA ILE A 8 -2.82 5.75 -12.34
C ILE A 8 -2.87 5.75 -10.82
N VAL A 9 -2.42 6.85 -10.23
CA VAL A 9 -2.57 7.12 -8.79
C VAL A 9 -3.47 8.35 -8.64
N ILE A 10 -4.55 8.17 -7.89
CA ILE A 10 -5.45 9.25 -7.49
C ILE A 10 -5.13 9.61 -6.04
N ASP A 11 -4.92 10.89 -5.78
CA ASP A 11 -4.72 11.40 -4.43
C ASP A 11 -5.45 12.74 -4.22
N ASN A 12 -5.56 13.13 -2.95
CA ASN A 12 -6.10 14.42 -2.51
C ASN A 12 -7.48 14.75 -3.10
N ILE A 13 -8.45 13.86 -2.85
CA ILE A 13 -9.85 14.02 -3.27
C ILE A 13 -10.51 15.04 -2.35
N ASN A 14 -10.81 16.23 -2.88
CA ASN A 14 -11.50 17.30 -2.17
C ASN A 14 -12.88 17.53 -2.79
N GLN A 15 -13.93 17.31 -1.99
CA GLN A 15 -15.30 17.59 -2.40
C GLN A 15 -15.82 18.78 -1.59
N PRO A 16 -16.11 19.93 -2.23
CA PRO A 16 -16.74 21.04 -1.53
C PRO A 16 -18.13 20.66 -1.00
N PHE A 17 -18.54 21.30 0.10
CA PHE A 17 -19.85 21.02 0.69
C PHE A 17 -20.98 21.48 -0.23
N GLY A 18 -22.04 20.67 -0.35
CA GLY A 18 -23.25 21.02 -1.09
C GLY A 18 -23.16 20.86 -2.62
N VAL A 19 -22.05 20.35 -3.16
CA VAL A 19 -21.87 20.10 -4.60
C VAL A 19 -21.69 18.62 -4.91
N ARG A 20 -21.92 18.26 -6.19
CA ARG A 20 -21.77 16.89 -6.72
C ARG A 20 -20.53 16.71 -7.60
N TYR A 21 -19.56 17.62 -7.51
CA TYR A 21 -18.26 17.48 -8.14
C TYR A 21 -17.17 17.41 -7.08
N SER A 22 -16.06 16.77 -7.43
CA SER A 22 -14.89 16.66 -6.56
C SER A 22 -13.65 16.96 -7.38
N ASP A 23 -12.74 17.72 -6.79
CA ASP A 23 -11.42 17.97 -7.35
C ASP A 23 -10.48 16.84 -6.91
N VAL A 24 -9.68 16.35 -7.86
CA VAL A 24 -8.77 15.22 -7.65
C VAL A 24 -7.43 15.48 -8.31
N TYR A 25 -6.36 15.04 -7.66
CA TYR A 25 -5.05 14.98 -8.27
C TYR A 25 -4.82 13.61 -8.88
N LEU A 26 -4.65 13.58 -10.21
CA LEU A 26 -4.38 12.38 -10.98
C LEU A 26 -2.94 12.39 -11.47
N LYS A 27 -2.18 11.36 -11.09
CA LYS A 27 -0.81 11.14 -11.55
C LYS A 27 -0.79 9.90 -12.43
N VAL A 28 -0.23 10.03 -13.62
CA VAL A 28 -0.08 8.95 -14.59
C VAL A 28 1.41 8.63 -14.71
N TYR A 29 1.73 7.35 -14.59
CA TYR A 29 3.09 6.84 -14.64
C TYR A 29 3.33 6.04 -15.93
N ASP A 30 4.57 6.05 -16.42
CA ASP A 30 4.94 5.28 -17.60
C ASP A 30 5.11 3.78 -17.30
N ASN A 31 5.44 3.43 -16.05
CA ASN A 31 5.64 2.06 -15.60
C ASN A 31 5.52 1.93 -14.07
N GLU A 32 5.41 0.69 -13.60
CA GLU A 32 5.32 0.35 -12.17
C GLU A 32 6.54 0.81 -11.36
N ASN A 33 7.73 0.86 -11.96
CA ASN A 33 8.92 1.29 -11.24
C ASN A 33 8.90 2.80 -10.92
N ALA A 34 8.37 3.60 -11.84
CA ALA A 34 8.17 5.04 -11.63
C ALA A 34 7.16 5.32 -10.50
N MET A 35 6.16 4.45 -10.30
CA MET A 35 5.19 4.57 -9.21
C MET A 35 5.80 4.40 -7.80
N LYS A 36 7.00 3.82 -7.68
CA LYS A 36 7.65 3.58 -6.38
C LYS A 36 8.07 4.87 -5.65
N VAL A 37 8.09 6.00 -6.36
CA VAL A 37 8.29 7.32 -5.74
C VAL A 37 7.18 7.68 -4.76
N GLU A 38 5.99 7.09 -4.93
CA GLU A 38 4.84 7.34 -4.07
C GLU A 38 4.97 6.66 -2.71
N THR A 39 4.33 7.27 -1.72
CA THR A 39 4.31 6.71 -0.37
C THR A 39 3.41 5.47 -0.30
N ARG A 40 3.75 4.53 0.58
CA ARG A 40 2.97 3.31 0.80
C ARG A 40 1.49 3.56 1.10
N PRO A 41 1.09 4.56 1.93
CA PRO A 41 -0.33 4.87 2.15
C PRO A 41 -1.06 5.29 0.87
N VAL A 42 -0.43 6.10 0.02
CA VAL A 42 -1.00 6.54 -1.26
C VAL A 42 -1.17 5.35 -2.21
N LEU A 43 -0.16 4.49 -2.32
CA LEU A 43 -0.22 3.28 -3.14
C LEU A 43 -1.31 2.31 -2.65
N LYS A 44 -1.50 2.15 -1.33
CA LYS A 44 -2.54 1.27 -0.74
C LYS A 44 -3.97 1.75 -0.99
N LYS A 45 -4.19 3.06 -1.19
CA LYS A 45 -5.52 3.58 -1.55
C LYS A 45 -5.91 3.20 -2.98
N ASN A 46 -4.91 3.03 -3.85
CA ASN A 46 -5.12 2.83 -5.29
C ASN A 46 -4.89 1.37 -5.73
N LEU A 47 -4.10 0.60 -4.98
CA LEU A 47 -3.68 -0.76 -5.28
C LEU A 47 -3.93 -1.69 -4.08
N SER A 48 -4.03 -2.99 -4.34
CA SER A 48 -4.14 -3.99 -3.26
C SER A 48 -2.84 -4.09 -2.44
N ASP A 49 -2.95 -4.50 -1.18
CA ASP A 49 -1.81 -4.72 -0.29
C ASP A 49 -0.74 -5.64 -0.88
N GLU A 50 -1.17 -6.66 -1.64
CA GLU A 50 -0.29 -7.60 -2.32
C GLU A 50 0.55 -6.92 -3.41
N LYS A 51 -0.09 -6.09 -4.25
CA LYS A 51 0.58 -5.32 -5.30
C LYS A 51 1.54 -4.30 -4.71
N VAL A 52 1.13 -3.58 -3.67
CA VAL A 52 2.00 -2.60 -2.99
C VAL A 52 3.22 -3.28 -2.37
N ASN A 53 3.04 -4.44 -1.72
CA ASN A 53 4.16 -5.18 -1.14
C ASN A 53 5.10 -5.72 -2.22
N ALA A 54 4.58 -6.16 -3.37
CA ALA A 54 5.39 -6.59 -4.52
C ALA A 54 6.19 -5.42 -5.11
N LEU A 55 5.55 -4.27 -5.36
CA LEU A 55 6.16 -3.03 -5.84
C LEU A 55 7.31 -2.56 -4.93
N LEU A 56 7.07 -2.54 -3.62
CA LEU A 56 8.04 -2.05 -2.63
C LEU A 56 9.05 -3.12 -2.21
N GLY A 57 9.00 -4.34 -2.77
CA GLY A 57 9.92 -5.43 -2.42
C GLY A 57 9.80 -5.92 -0.98
N VAL A 58 8.65 -5.71 -0.32
CA VAL A 58 8.42 -6.12 1.07
C VAL A 58 8.18 -7.62 1.10
N LYS A 59 9.24 -8.39 1.38
CA LYS A 59 9.12 -9.83 1.65
C LYS A 59 8.28 -10.03 2.92
N LYS A 60 7.14 -10.74 2.82
CA LYS A 60 6.37 -11.18 4.00
C LYS A 60 7.36 -11.87 4.96
N LYS A 61 7.58 -11.29 6.13
CA LYS A 61 8.31 -11.99 7.20
C LYS A 61 7.49 -13.23 7.53
N LYS A 62 8.07 -14.40 7.30
CA LYS A 62 7.53 -15.68 7.78
C LYS A 62 7.23 -15.50 9.26
N GLU A 63 6.00 -15.73 9.68
CA GLU A 63 5.67 -15.79 11.11
C GLU A 63 6.54 -16.87 11.74
N VAL A 64 7.57 -16.44 12.47
CA VAL A 64 8.30 -17.34 13.35
C VAL A 64 7.32 -17.63 14.48
N LYS A 65 6.57 -18.72 14.36
CA LYS A 65 5.82 -19.32 15.48
C LYS A 65 6.80 -19.42 16.65
N GLY A 66 6.61 -18.58 17.65
CA GLY A 66 7.47 -18.50 18.81
C GLY A 66 7.61 -19.89 19.42
N LYS A 67 8.86 -20.37 19.50
CA LYS A 67 9.22 -21.39 20.49
C LYS A 67 8.83 -20.82 21.85
N LYS A 68 7.82 -21.40 22.51
CA LYS A 68 7.60 -21.19 23.94
C LYS A 68 8.94 -21.47 24.64
N LYS A 69 9.59 -20.43 25.14
CA LYS A 69 10.72 -20.58 26.07
C LYS A 69 10.14 -21.24 27.32
N GLY A 70 10.64 -22.43 27.64
CA GLY A 70 10.31 -23.14 28.87
C GLY A 70 10.60 -22.25 30.07
N ALA A 71 9.63 -22.14 30.97
CA ALA A 71 9.82 -21.58 32.30
C ALA A 71 9.97 -22.75 33.27
N ALA A 72 11.22 -22.94 33.69
CA ALA A 72 11.68 -23.42 34.98
C ALA A 72 10.92 -24.57 35.68
N THR A 73 11.61 -25.72 35.74
CA THR A 73 11.61 -26.63 36.89
C THR A 73 11.72 -25.86 38.21
N ALA A 74 10.67 -25.92 39.04
CA ALA A 74 10.78 -25.70 40.48
C ALA A 74 10.95 -27.08 41.14
N LYS A 75 12.17 -27.38 41.59
CA LYS A 75 12.48 -28.50 42.47
C LYS A 75 12.89 -27.92 43.83
N LYS A 76 12.36 -28.55 44.88
CA LYS A 76 12.49 -28.34 46.33
C LYS A 76 11.58 -27.29 46.94
#